data_AF-A0A6J7I8D0-F1
#
_entry.id   AF-A0A6J7I8D0-F1
#
_cell.length_a   1.000
_cell.length_b   1.000
_cell.length_c   1.000
_cell.angle_alpha   90.00
_cell.angle_beta   90.00
_cell.angle_gamma   90.00
#
_symmetry.space_group_name_H-M   'P 1'
#
loop_
_entity.id
_entity.type
_entity.pdbx_description
1 polymer ?
#
loop_
_entity_poly.entity_id
_entity_poly.type
_entity_poly.pdbx_seq_one_letter_code
_entity_poly.pdbx_strand_id
1 'polypeptide(L)'
;MISTTFRRSASGAAVAALVVAGVGLVSTPARAATLGTLTVSPATGTGQSVSTFTSTGQCVSGNATLRVSGGTGNGAITGYKNLNGATPIGSWNSGSVMVITASQSWGDFARANSLTALLGTYTVQVLCQTAGDTFDGQVRFTAPVSGSAINDATYVGIIPTTTAVTAITDSGYGTSKTFTATVTSSVTSQNPTGSVQFKDGGTDIGSAQTVGSFSSGVGTATLASQNLATGSHSITAVFTPDTAGDTAGVATSTSSAQTYTVSQNTPTVAVSDDKSGTAQQGSTVVLTANVGTGIAGTVDFAYKIGSGSYVSLATGRTVTTGTGLATYSWSLPYTQTVASDYTIKATFAPTDTTNYATGQVGTESFVVTLQPSYSNGETIQVNVPSGALAATVSSNTVVALTTPVIATDGTHFIATGTLNNVRVDDSRAGDFGWVANAQVSDFVACSSYSSTDTFYNNPSNSASTATVPSCTAPTSLSTTSAGYQQTTINGYNLGIAPSATPLPAYTLAPGVVAASAINAANILPGATSSDGLGTSRRVVTATGGTGTGSATGTTFVGGALTLNIPTVNVAGSYAATLTVTVI
;
A
#
# COMPACT_ATOMS: atom_id res chain seq x y z
N MET A 1 -38.08 -14.00 28.42
CA MET A 1 -38.61 -15.25 29.02
C MET A 1 -39.41 -15.98 27.95
N ILE A 2 -39.01 -17.24 27.66
CA ILE A 2 -39.74 -18.31 26.92
C ILE A 2 -39.99 -18.00 25.43
N SER A 3 -39.19 -18.40 24.45
CA SER A 3 -38.75 -19.74 23.99
C SER A 3 -39.89 -20.70 23.64
N THR A 4 -40.11 -20.95 22.35
CA THR A 4 -40.13 -22.32 21.79
C THR A 4 -40.03 -22.31 20.27
N THR A 5 -38.96 -22.94 19.81
CA THR A 5 -38.68 -23.43 18.46
C THR A 5 -39.51 -24.68 18.15
N PHE A 6 -39.94 -24.85 16.91
CA PHE A 6 -40.08 -26.19 16.32
C PHE A 6 -39.70 -26.15 14.83
N ARG A 7 -38.57 -26.79 14.51
CA ARG A 7 -38.21 -27.21 13.15
C ARG A 7 -38.75 -28.63 12.95
N ARG A 8 -39.33 -28.93 11.79
CA ARG A 8 -39.23 -30.24 11.14
C ARG A 8 -39.31 -30.11 9.62
N SER A 9 -38.28 -30.66 9.00
CA SER A 9 -38.05 -30.94 7.59
C SER A 9 -38.94 -32.07 7.06
N ALA A 10 -39.31 -32.02 5.77
CA ALA A 10 -38.96 -33.01 4.74
C ALA A 10 -40.01 -33.16 3.60
N SER A 11 -39.47 -33.29 2.38
CA SER A 11 -39.98 -34.11 1.27
C SER A 11 -41.14 -33.62 0.38
N GLY A 12 -40.76 -33.12 -0.80
CA GLY A 12 -41.13 -33.67 -2.11
C GLY A 12 -42.60 -33.86 -2.48
N ALA A 13 -43.08 -33.04 -3.42
CA ALA A 13 -44.01 -33.47 -4.46
C ALA A 13 -43.93 -32.51 -5.65
N ALA A 14 -43.50 -33.03 -6.80
CA ALA A 14 -43.63 -32.38 -8.10
C ALA A 14 -45.12 -32.26 -8.45
N VAL A 15 -45.57 -31.06 -8.80
CA VAL A 15 -46.84 -30.86 -9.52
C VAL A 15 -46.58 -29.93 -10.68
N ALA A 16 -46.69 -30.52 -11.87
CA ALA A 16 -46.74 -29.81 -13.14
C ALA A 16 -47.98 -28.91 -13.19
N ALA A 17 -47.79 -27.64 -13.50
CA ALA A 17 -48.86 -26.76 -13.96
C ALA A 17 -48.39 -26.08 -15.25
N LEU A 18 -48.78 -26.72 -16.35
CA LEU A 18 -48.73 -26.21 -17.71
C LEU A 18 -49.71 -25.03 -17.81
N VAL A 19 -49.21 -23.79 -17.86
CA VAL A 19 -50.01 -22.64 -18.31
C VAL A 19 -49.44 -22.18 -19.64
N VAL A 20 -49.99 -22.76 -20.71
CA VAL A 20 -49.90 -22.20 -22.06
C VAL A 20 -50.85 -21.02 -22.11
N ALA A 21 -50.37 -19.83 -21.78
CA ALA A 21 -51.00 -18.60 -22.20
C ALA A 21 -50.53 -18.33 -23.64
N GLY A 22 -51.42 -18.60 -24.60
CA GLY A 22 -51.22 -18.25 -26.00
C GLY A 22 -51.08 -16.74 -26.16
N VAL A 23 -49.83 -16.27 -26.12
CA VAL A 23 -49.48 -15.00 -26.76
C VAL A 23 -49.58 -15.29 -28.25
N GLY A 24 -50.66 -14.82 -28.87
CA GLY A 24 -50.72 -14.70 -30.31
C GLY A 24 -49.49 -13.92 -30.75
N LEU A 25 -48.53 -14.64 -31.35
CA LEU A 25 -47.48 -14.05 -32.15
C LEU A 25 -48.20 -13.32 -33.28
N VAL A 26 -48.52 -12.05 -33.07
CA VAL A 26 -48.69 -11.13 -34.19
C VAL A 26 -47.30 -11.08 -34.79
N SER A 27 -47.06 -11.92 -35.77
CA SER A 27 -45.86 -11.85 -36.60
C SER A 27 -45.88 -10.45 -37.20
N THR A 28 -45.13 -9.53 -36.61
CA THR A 28 -44.72 -8.32 -37.31
C THR A 28 -44.13 -8.80 -38.63
N PRO A 29 -44.59 -8.29 -39.79
CA PRO A 29 -44.08 -8.77 -41.06
C PRO A 29 -42.56 -8.69 -41.02
N ALA A 30 -41.89 -9.80 -41.36
CA ALA A 30 -40.45 -9.83 -41.52
C ALA A 30 -40.07 -8.65 -42.42
N ARG A 31 -39.41 -7.65 -41.84
CA ARG A 31 -38.87 -6.54 -42.63
C ARG A 31 -37.88 -7.16 -43.61
N ALA A 32 -38.04 -6.86 -44.88
CA ALA A 32 -37.03 -7.11 -45.89
C ALA A 32 -35.64 -6.71 -45.37
N ALA A 33 -34.65 -7.58 -45.53
CA ALA A 33 -33.28 -7.24 -45.18
C ALA A 33 -32.72 -6.28 -46.25
N THR A 34 -32.16 -5.15 -45.81
CA THR A 34 -31.38 -4.29 -46.73
C THR A 34 -30.07 -5.02 -47.03
N LEU A 35 -29.89 -5.50 -48.27
CA LEU A 35 -28.71 -6.24 -48.74
C LEU A 35 -27.49 -5.36 -48.96
N GLY A 36 -27.69 -4.06 -49.11
CA GLY A 36 -26.60 -3.13 -49.41
C GLY A 36 -27.09 -1.73 -49.74
N THR A 37 -26.19 -0.92 -50.27
CA THR A 37 -26.44 0.51 -50.50
C THR A 37 -26.56 0.84 -51.99
N LEU A 38 -27.18 1.98 -52.30
CA LEU A 38 -27.20 2.59 -53.63
C LEU A 38 -26.44 3.92 -53.62
N THR A 39 -25.68 4.15 -54.67
CA THR A 39 -25.06 5.45 -55.00
C THR A 39 -25.73 6.03 -56.24
N VAL A 40 -25.75 7.35 -56.37
CA VAL A 40 -26.41 8.05 -57.49
C VAL A 40 -25.39 8.80 -58.35
N SER A 41 -25.60 8.78 -59.67
CA SER A 41 -24.83 9.52 -60.67
C SER A 41 -25.77 10.27 -61.63
N PRO A 42 -25.55 11.57 -61.91
CA PRO A 42 -24.53 12.42 -61.31
C PRO A 42 -24.80 12.65 -59.81
N ALA A 43 -23.74 12.82 -59.03
CA ALA A 43 -23.80 13.01 -57.57
C ALA A 43 -24.53 14.30 -57.18
N THR A 44 -24.52 15.31 -58.05
CA THR A 44 -25.33 16.52 -57.93
C THR A 44 -26.11 16.72 -59.23
N GLY A 45 -27.33 17.24 -59.13
CA GLY A 45 -28.14 17.52 -60.30
C GLY A 45 -29.28 18.48 -59.99
N THR A 46 -30.16 18.66 -60.97
CA THR A 46 -31.40 19.41 -60.83
C THR A 46 -32.60 18.49 -60.94
N GLY A 47 -33.81 19.03 -60.77
CA GLY A 47 -35.07 18.31 -61.02
C GLY A 47 -35.16 17.78 -62.45
N GLN A 48 -34.44 18.36 -63.41
CA GLN A 48 -34.37 17.87 -64.80
C GLN A 48 -33.40 16.71 -64.99
N SER A 49 -32.49 16.47 -64.06
CA SER A 49 -31.49 15.41 -64.22
C SER A 49 -32.14 14.03 -64.12
N VAL A 50 -31.78 13.16 -65.06
CA VAL A 50 -32.08 11.73 -64.99
C VAL A 50 -30.93 11.05 -64.26
N SER A 51 -31.26 10.38 -63.15
CA SER A 51 -30.29 9.75 -62.27
C SER A 51 -30.06 8.27 -62.61
N THR A 52 -28.81 7.83 -62.53
CA THR A 52 -28.42 6.42 -62.54
C THR A 52 -28.05 5.98 -61.13
N PHE A 53 -28.55 4.82 -60.70
CA PHE A 53 -28.31 4.25 -59.39
C PHE A 53 -27.47 2.98 -59.49
N THR A 54 -26.38 2.92 -58.73
CA THR A 54 -25.45 1.79 -58.70
C THR A 54 -25.45 1.17 -57.30
N SER A 55 -25.75 -0.13 -57.22
CA SER A 55 -25.79 -0.87 -55.94
C SER A 55 -24.43 -1.39 -55.48
N THR A 56 -24.34 -1.95 -54.28
CA THR A 56 -23.13 -2.67 -53.82
C THR A 56 -23.16 -4.16 -54.16
N GLY A 57 -24.28 -4.66 -54.67
CA GLY A 57 -24.51 -6.06 -55.00
C GLY A 57 -25.61 -6.21 -56.05
N GLN A 58 -26.05 -7.43 -56.34
CA GLN A 58 -27.17 -7.68 -57.26
C GLN A 58 -28.28 -8.49 -56.61
N CYS A 59 -29.50 -8.38 -57.14
CA CYS A 59 -30.59 -9.28 -56.76
C CYS A 59 -30.19 -10.74 -57.09
N VAL A 60 -30.48 -11.66 -56.16
CA VAL A 60 -30.12 -13.09 -56.31
C VAL A 60 -30.86 -13.74 -57.48
N SER A 61 -32.11 -13.34 -57.74
CA SER A 61 -32.90 -13.76 -58.90
C SER A 61 -34.14 -12.87 -59.12
N GLY A 62 -34.67 -12.87 -60.35
CA GLY A 62 -35.93 -12.22 -60.72
C GLY A 62 -35.85 -10.71 -60.90
N ASN A 63 -37.01 -10.07 -61.04
CA ASN A 63 -37.09 -8.65 -61.42
C ASN A 63 -36.89 -7.70 -60.22
N ALA A 64 -36.52 -6.45 -60.49
CA ALA A 64 -36.37 -5.40 -59.50
C ALA A 64 -37.31 -4.21 -59.78
N THR A 65 -37.59 -3.40 -58.75
CA THR A 65 -38.34 -2.15 -58.90
C THR A 65 -37.61 -1.00 -58.22
N LEU A 66 -37.45 0.11 -58.95
CA LEU A 66 -36.90 1.35 -58.42
C LEU A 66 -38.03 2.22 -57.90
N ARG A 67 -38.03 2.45 -56.59
CA ARG A 67 -39.10 3.18 -55.89
C ARG A 67 -38.53 4.20 -54.92
N VAL A 68 -39.31 5.23 -54.63
CA VAL A 68 -38.91 6.39 -53.85
C VAL A 68 -39.92 6.65 -52.74
N SER A 69 -39.42 7.04 -51.58
CA SER A 69 -40.21 7.50 -50.44
C SER A 69 -39.51 8.68 -49.75
N GLY A 70 -40.17 9.29 -48.76
CA GLY A 70 -39.58 10.40 -47.98
C GLY A 70 -39.91 11.77 -48.55
N GLY A 71 -39.01 12.73 -48.40
CA GLY A 71 -39.29 14.15 -48.63
C GLY A 71 -40.03 14.81 -47.46
N THR A 72 -40.17 16.14 -47.51
CA THR A 72 -40.83 16.93 -46.45
C THR A 72 -41.86 17.91 -47.03
N GLY A 73 -42.78 18.35 -46.17
CA GLY A 73 -43.85 19.28 -46.55
C GLY A 73 -44.67 18.78 -47.74
N ASN A 74 -44.95 19.66 -48.69
CA ASN A 74 -45.75 19.33 -49.87
C ASN A 74 -45.02 18.45 -50.92
N GLY A 75 -43.78 18.06 -50.63
CA GLY A 75 -43.01 17.08 -51.40
C GLY A 75 -42.94 15.70 -50.76
N ALA A 76 -43.61 15.49 -49.62
CA ALA A 76 -43.54 14.24 -48.87
C ALA A 76 -44.31 13.10 -49.55
N ILE A 77 -43.69 11.93 -49.62
CA ILE A 77 -44.23 10.69 -50.15
C ILE A 77 -44.51 9.75 -48.97
N THR A 78 -45.78 9.45 -48.74
CA THR A 78 -46.19 8.38 -47.80
C THR A 78 -46.21 7.04 -48.53
N GLY A 79 -45.52 6.03 -47.99
CA GLY A 79 -45.29 4.77 -48.68
C GLY A 79 -44.22 4.90 -49.77
N TYR A 80 -44.36 4.17 -50.88
CA TYR A 80 -43.41 4.21 -51.99
C TYR A 80 -44.12 4.54 -53.31
N LYS A 81 -43.45 5.31 -54.17
CA LYS A 81 -43.86 5.59 -55.55
C LYS A 81 -42.76 5.14 -56.51
N ASN A 82 -43.13 4.53 -57.63
CA ASN A 82 -42.14 4.00 -58.56
C ASN A 82 -41.50 5.12 -59.37
N LEU A 83 -40.16 5.14 -59.42
CA LEU A 83 -39.42 6.09 -60.23
C LEU A 83 -39.41 5.67 -61.71
N ASN A 84 -39.43 4.37 -62.00
CA ASN A 84 -39.43 3.81 -63.37
C ASN A 84 -40.80 3.31 -63.84
N GLY A 85 -41.89 3.75 -63.20
CA GLY A 85 -43.22 3.19 -63.43
C GLY A 85 -43.38 1.76 -62.86
N ALA A 86 -44.50 1.11 -63.15
CA ALA A 86 -44.86 -0.19 -62.56
C ALA A 86 -44.18 -1.41 -63.22
N THR A 87 -43.49 -1.22 -64.35
CA THR A 87 -42.82 -2.31 -65.07
C THR A 87 -41.57 -2.77 -64.31
N PRO A 88 -41.47 -4.06 -63.98
CA PRO A 88 -40.27 -4.59 -63.34
C PRO A 88 -39.05 -4.42 -64.26
N ILE A 89 -37.94 -4.01 -63.66
CA ILE A 89 -36.62 -3.94 -64.30
C ILE A 89 -36.11 -5.39 -64.33
N GLY A 90 -35.68 -5.87 -65.50
CA GLY A 90 -35.24 -7.26 -65.69
C GLY A 90 -33.86 -7.42 -66.34
N SER A 91 -33.19 -6.32 -66.69
CA SER A 91 -31.88 -6.32 -67.35
C SER A 91 -30.90 -5.43 -66.59
N TRP A 92 -29.88 -6.04 -66.00
CA TRP A 92 -28.72 -5.38 -65.39
C TRP A 92 -27.45 -5.97 -66.00
N ASN A 93 -26.37 -5.17 -65.99
CA ASN A 93 -25.06 -5.60 -66.49
C ASN A 93 -24.60 -6.86 -65.73
N SER A 94 -23.99 -7.83 -66.42
CA SER A 94 -23.54 -9.12 -65.89
C SER A 94 -22.28 -9.01 -65.02
N GLY A 95 -22.26 -8.11 -64.04
CA GLY A 95 -21.21 -7.93 -63.05
C GLY A 95 -21.75 -8.06 -61.63
N SER A 96 -20.89 -7.95 -60.61
CA SER A 96 -21.26 -8.11 -59.19
C SER A 96 -22.23 -7.04 -58.63
N VAL A 97 -22.75 -6.14 -59.47
CA VAL A 97 -23.47 -4.91 -59.09
C VAL A 97 -24.58 -4.62 -60.11
N MET A 98 -25.71 -4.04 -59.66
CA MET A 98 -26.75 -3.50 -60.54
C MET A 98 -26.53 -2.01 -60.81
N VAL A 99 -26.71 -1.62 -62.07
CA VAL A 99 -26.72 -0.23 -62.51
C VAL A 99 -28.07 0.03 -63.17
N ILE A 100 -28.87 0.94 -62.59
CA ILE A 100 -30.26 1.20 -62.98
C ILE A 100 -30.42 2.67 -63.28
N THR A 101 -30.70 3.01 -64.53
CA THR A 101 -31.04 4.38 -64.93
C THR A 101 -32.52 4.65 -64.71
N ALA A 102 -32.86 5.81 -64.15
CA ALA A 102 -34.23 6.24 -63.99
C ALA A 102 -34.89 6.45 -65.37
N SER A 103 -36.16 6.11 -65.54
CA SER A 103 -36.85 6.30 -66.83
C SER A 103 -37.37 7.73 -67.05
N GLN A 104 -37.28 8.58 -66.02
CA GLN A 104 -37.78 9.95 -66.02
C GLN A 104 -36.93 10.82 -65.09
N SER A 105 -37.03 12.14 -65.27
CA SER A 105 -36.39 13.12 -64.38
C SER A 105 -37.11 13.19 -63.02
N TRP A 106 -36.45 13.77 -62.01
CA TRP A 106 -37.08 14.00 -60.71
C TRP A 106 -38.29 14.94 -60.78
N GLY A 107 -38.24 15.95 -61.65
CA GLY A 107 -39.33 16.90 -61.88
C GLY A 107 -40.54 16.25 -62.55
N ASP A 108 -40.31 15.38 -63.54
CA ASP A 108 -41.39 14.62 -64.18
C ASP A 108 -41.99 13.58 -63.22
N PHE A 109 -41.15 12.90 -62.43
CA PHE A 109 -41.60 12.01 -61.36
C PHE A 109 -42.48 12.76 -60.35
N ALA A 110 -42.07 13.95 -59.92
CA ALA A 110 -42.84 14.78 -58.99
C ALA A 110 -44.21 15.15 -59.57
N ARG A 111 -44.26 15.61 -60.83
CA ARG A 111 -45.51 15.94 -61.54
C ARG A 111 -46.42 14.73 -61.69
N ALA A 112 -45.88 13.58 -62.12
CA ALA A 112 -46.62 12.34 -62.29
C ALA A 112 -47.26 11.85 -60.97
N ASN A 113 -46.67 12.22 -59.83
CA ASN A 113 -47.15 11.86 -58.50
C ASN A 113 -47.84 13.02 -57.75
N SER A 114 -48.17 14.11 -58.46
CA SER A 114 -48.83 15.30 -57.88
C SER A 114 -48.07 15.93 -56.70
N LEU A 115 -46.74 15.81 -56.68
CA LEU A 115 -45.89 16.49 -55.72
C LEU A 115 -45.71 17.95 -56.16
N THR A 116 -45.94 18.90 -55.25
CA THR A 116 -45.88 20.33 -55.60
C THR A 116 -44.54 20.97 -55.24
N ALA A 117 -43.63 20.22 -54.61
CA ALA A 117 -42.24 20.58 -54.33
C ALA A 117 -41.35 19.33 -54.26
N LEU A 118 -40.05 19.50 -54.50
CA LEU A 118 -39.01 18.53 -54.14
C LEU A 118 -38.18 19.13 -53.01
N LEU A 119 -38.33 18.59 -51.80
CA LEU A 119 -37.67 19.12 -50.62
C LEU A 119 -37.39 18.01 -49.62
N GLY A 120 -36.21 18.07 -48.99
CA GLY A 120 -35.80 17.12 -47.96
C GLY A 120 -35.14 15.88 -48.56
N THR A 121 -34.96 14.87 -47.71
CA THR A 121 -34.28 13.62 -48.08
C THR A 121 -35.29 12.61 -48.60
N TYR A 122 -35.06 12.14 -49.82
CA TYR A 122 -35.78 11.04 -50.44
C TYR A 122 -34.94 9.77 -50.35
N THR A 123 -35.55 8.69 -49.89
CA THR A 123 -34.96 7.36 -49.94
C THR A 123 -35.27 6.74 -51.29
N VAL A 124 -34.24 6.37 -52.03
CA VAL A 124 -34.34 5.59 -53.26
C VAL A 124 -34.06 4.15 -52.91
N GLN A 125 -34.96 3.27 -53.33
CA GLN A 125 -34.88 1.86 -53.02
C GLN A 125 -35.03 1.02 -54.28
N VAL A 126 -34.11 0.08 -54.45
CA VAL A 126 -34.26 -1.04 -55.38
C VAL A 126 -34.80 -2.21 -54.57
N LEU A 127 -36.04 -2.61 -54.86
CA LEU A 127 -36.67 -3.79 -54.28
C LEU A 127 -36.50 -4.98 -55.23
N CYS A 128 -35.85 -6.05 -54.76
CA CYS A 128 -35.79 -7.34 -55.45
C CYS A 128 -37.12 -8.09 -55.24
N GLN A 129 -37.91 -8.27 -56.30
CA GLN A 129 -39.32 -8.70 -56.17
C GLN A 129 -39.49 -10.14 -55.66
N THR A 130 -38.51 -11.00 -55.91
CA THR A 130 -38.59 -12.44 -55.56
C THR A 130 -38.22 -12.72 -54.11
N ALA A 131 -37.34 -11.90 -53.52
CA ALA A 131 -36.81 -12.09 -52.16
C ALA A 131 -37.35 -11.04 -51.17
N GLY A 132 -37.93 -9.94 -51.65
CA GLY A 132 -38.33 -8.80 -50.82
C GLY A 132 -37.16 -7.92 -50.37
N ASP A 133 -35.93 -8.40 -50.50
CA ASP A 133 -34.68 -7.72 -50.20
C ASP A 133 -34.52 -6.37 -50.91
N THR A 134 -33.78 -5.45 -50.27
CA THR A 134 -33.64 -4.08 -50.79
C THR A 134 -32.20 -3.59 -50.84
N PHE A 135 -31.90 -2.73 -51.81
CA PHE A 135 -30.73 -1.84 -51.78
C PHE A 135 -31.22 -0.42 -51.63
N ASP A 136 -30.64 0.32 -50.69
CA ASP A 136 -31.14 1.65 -50.32
C ASP A 136 -30.06 2.73 -50.54
N GLY A 137 -30.47 3.86 -51.11
CA GLY A 137 -29.67 5.07 -51.20
C GLY A 137 -30.53 6.29 -50.92
N GLN A 138 -29.91 7.45 -50.84
CA GLN A 138 -30.61 8.68 -50.52
C GLN A 138 -30.21 9.82 -51.46
N VAL A 139 -31.16 10.69 -51.73
CA VAL A 139 -30.98 11.94 -52.46
C VAL A 139 -31.63 13.04 -51.64
N ARG A 140 -30.97 14.18 -51.47
CA ARG A 140 -31.48 15.31 -50.69
C ARG A 140 -31.64 16.54 -51.58
N PHE A 141 -32.85 17.08 -51.58
CA PHE A 141 -33.15 18.38 -52.17
C PHE A 141 -33.07 19.46 -51.09
N THR A 142 -32.22 20.47 -51.30
CA THR A 142 -31.84 21.45 -50.27
C THR A 142 -32.52 22.81 -50.43
N ALA A 143 -33.10 23.11 -51.60
CA ALA A 143 -33.85 24.34 -51.85
C ALA A 143 -35.30 24.02 -52.25
N PRO A 144 -36.31 24.58 -51.57
CA PRO A 144 -37.70 24.38 -51.95
C PRO A 144 -37.99 25.15 -53.24
N VAL A 145 -38.13 24.43 -54.34
CA VAL A 145 -38.75 24.98 -55.55
C VAL A 145 -40.14 24.37 -55.71
N SER A 146 -41.14 25.23 -55.90
CA SER A 146 -42.54 24.83 -55.99
C SER A 146 -43.14 25.18 -57.35
N GLY A 147 -44.19 24.45 -57.75
CA GLY A 147 -44.94 24.74 -58.98
C GLY A 147 -44.10 24.49 -60.25
N SER A 148 -44.19 25.40 -61.23
CA SER A 148 -43.53 25.23 -62.53
C SER A 148 -42.01 25.14 -62.48
N ALA A 149 -41.38 25.64 -61.40
CA ALA A 149 -39.92 25.65 -61.19
C ALA A 149 -39.36 24.35 -60.57
N ILE A 150 -40.17 23.29 -60.41
CA ILE A 150 -39.72 22.02 -59.80
C ILE A 150 -38.52 21.37 -60.51
N ASN A 151 -38.34 21.71 -61.77
CA ASN A 151 -37.22 21.28 -62.62
C ASN A 151 -35.89 21.90 -62.20
N ASP A 152 -35.90 23.04 -61.52
CA ASP A 152 -34.70 23.75 -61.06
C ASP A 152 -34.27 23.29 -59.65
N ALA A 153 -35.00 22.32 -59.06
CA ALA A 153 -34.72 21.78 -57.73
C ALA A 153 -33.34 21.15 -57.71
N THR A 154 -32.39 21.70 -56.97
CA THR A 154 -31.07 21.07 -56.87
C THR A 154 -31.11 19.90 -55.90
N TYR A 155 -30.50 18.79 -56.30
CA TYR A 155 -30.29 17.65 -55.43
C TYR A 155 -28.82 17.34 -55.25
N VAL A 156 -28.55 16.69 -54.12
CA VAL A 156 -27.29 16.03 -53.84
C VAL A 156 -27.53 14.57 -53.47
N GLY A 157 -26.78 13.68 -54.09
CA GLY A 157 -26.70 12.27 -53.72
C GLY A 157 -26.04 12.11 -52.36
N ILE A 158 -26.66 11.31 -51.49
CA ILE A 158 -26.06 11.00 -50.21
C ILE A 158 -25.11 9.81 -50.37
N ILE A 159 -23.86 9.96 -49.95
CA ILE A 159 -22.85 8.89 -49.90
C ILE A 159 -23.03 8.13 -48.59
N PRO A 160 -23.36 6.84 -48.64
CA PRO A 160 -23.33 5.97 -47.47
C PRO A 160 -21.92 5.80 -46.91
N THR A 161 -21.81 5.80 -45.59
CA THR A 161 -20.61 5.41 -44.87
C THR A 161 -20.90 4.25 -43.94
N THR A 162 -19.88 3.45 -43.64
CA THR A 162 -19.89 2.49 -42.53
C THR A 162 -18.80 2.86 -41.53
N THR A 163 -19.04 2.56 -40.26
CA THR A 163 -18.04 2.76 -39.21
C THR A 163 -17.83 1.45 -38.49
N ALA A 164 -16.58 1.07 -38.28
CA ALA A 164 -16.18 -0.05 -37.44
C ALA A 164 -15.29 0.47 -36.32
N VAL A 165 -15.48 -0.04 -35.11
CA VAL A 165 -14.59 0.28 -33.98
C VAL A 165 -13.80 -0.96 -33.61
N THR A 166 -12.50 -0.79 -33.45
CA THR A 166 -11.61 -1.79 -32.89
C THR A 166 -11.01 -1.25 -31.59
N ALA A 167 -11.10 -2.06 -30.55
CA ALA A 167 -10.42 -1.84 -29.28
C ALA A 167 -9.26 -2.83 -29.18
N ILE A 168 -8.17 -2.42 -28.53
CA ILE A 168 -7.10 -3.34 -28.10
C ILE A 168 -7.61 -4.30 -27.01
N THR A 169 -6.83 -5.35 -26.74
CA THR A 169 -7.13 -6.38 -25.73
C THR A 169 -7.28 -5.82 -24.31
N ASP A 170 -7.92 -6.62 -23.44
CA ASP A 170 -8.15 -6.35 -22.01
C ASP A 170 -6.88 -5.80 -21.34
N SER A 171 -7.09 -4.81 -20.47
CA SER A 171 -6.01 -4.20 -19.72
C SER A 171 -6.52 -3.54 -18.46
N GLY A 172 -5.64 -3.47 -17.45
CA GLY A 172 -6.00 -3.03 -16.12
C GLY A 172 -6.35 -1.53 -16.04
N TYR A 173 -7.11 -1.17 -15.00
CA TYR A 173 -7.41 0.22 -14.68
C TYR A 173 -6.17 1.13 -14.65
N GLY A 174 -6.32 2.37 -15.10
CA GLY A 174 -5.26 3.40 -15.10
C GLY A 174 -4.22 3.23 -16.21
N THR A 175 -4.38 2.27 -17.11
CA THR A 175 -3.50 2.12 -18.28
C THR A 175 -4.16 2.71 -19.53
N SER A 176 -3.38 3.41 -20.37
CA SER A 176 -3.90 4.04 -21.59
C SER A 176 -4.48 3.03 -22.59
N LYS A 177 -5.59 3.41 -23.22
CA LYS A 177 -6.35 2.64 -24.22
C LYS A 177 -6.50 3.43 -25.47
N THR A 178 -6.20 2.84 -26.61
CA THR A 178 -6.42 3.45 -27.91
C THR A 178 -7.60 2.76 -28.59
N PHE A 179 -8.70 3.48 -28.74
CA PHE A 179 -9.81 3.08 -29.61
C PHE A 179 -9.54 3.58 -31.02
N THR A 180 -9.76 2.73 -32.01
CA THR A 180 -9.64 3.10 -33.43
C THR A 180 -10.98 2.91 -34.09
N ALA A 181 -11.49 3.96 -34.72
CA ALA A 181 -12.64 3.89 -35.59
C ALA A 181 -12.18 3.96 -37.05
N THR A 182 -12.65 3.03 -37.86
CA THR A 182 -12.45 3.00 -39.30
C THR A 182 -13.74 3.41 -39.97
N VAL A 183 -13.70 4.49 -40.76
CA VAL A 183 -14.82 5.00 -41.54
C VAL A 183 -14.58 4.64 -43.00
N THR A 184 -15.53 3.92 -43.60
CA THR A 184 -15.46 3.49 -44.99
C THR A 184 -16.56 4.17 -45.79
N SER A 185 -16.18 4.89 -46.83
CA SER A 185 -17.06 5.45 -47.86
C SER A 185 -17.42 4.37 -48.87
N SER A 186 -18.68 4.31 -49.30
CA SER A 186 -19.10 3.41 -50.38
C SER A 186 -18.60 3.85 -51.76
N VAL A 187 -18.04 5.07 -51.88
CA VAL A 187 -17.45 5.60 -53.11
C VAL A 187 -15.97 5.89 -52.86
N THR A 188 -15.09 5.04 -53.40
CA THR A 188 -13.65 5.05 -53.09
C THR A 188 -12.89 6.29 -53.58
N SER A 189 -13.45 7.01 -54.56
CA SER A 189 -12.92 8.27 -55.06
C SER A 189 -13.36 9.49 -54.26
N GLN A 190 -14.27 9.32 -53.30
CA GLN A 190 -14.75 10.39 -52.43
C GLN A 190 -14.26 10.17 -51.00
N ASN A 191 -13.63 11.21 -50.47
CA ASN A 191 -12.94 11.22 -49.20
C ASN A 191 -13.72 12.15 -48.26
N PRO A 192 -14.78 11.65 -47.58
CA PRO A 192 -15.61 12.49 -46.74
C PRO A 192 -14.78 13.10 -45.61
N THR A 193 -15.08 14.35 -45.25
CA THR A 193 -14.53 14.97 -44.06
C THR A 193 -15.51 14.83 -42.91
N GLY A 194 -15.02 14.83 -41.68
CA GLY A 194 -15.88 14.73 -40.51
C GLY A 194 -15.13 14.30 -39.26
N SER A 195 -15.91 13.95 -38.24
CA SER A 195 -15.38 13.53 -36.94
C SER A 195 -16.07 12.26 -36.45
N VAL A 196 -15.37 11.52 -35.59
CA VAL A 196 -15.90 10.36 -34.88
C VAL A 196 -16.01 10.69 -33.39
N GLN A 197 -17.21 10.52 -32.84
CA GLN A 197 -17.43 10.51 -31.40
C GLN A 197 -17.44 9.07 -30.88
N PHE A 198 -16.49 8.73 -29.99
CA PHE A 198 -16.50 7.46 -29.28
C PHE A 198 -17.45 7.54 -28.09
N LYS A 199 -18.17 6.45 -27.81
CA LYS A 199 -19.18 6.36 -26.76
C LYS A 199 -19.08 5.05 -25.98
N ASP A 200 -19.35 5.09 -24.69
CA ASP A 200 -19.55 3.93 -23.83
C ASP A 200 -20.99 3.92 -23.31
N GLY A 201 -21.77 2.90 -23.68
CA GLY A 201 -23.19 2.81 -23.29
C GLY A 201 -24.04 4.02 -23.72
N GLY A 202 -23.60 4.77 -24.73
CA GLY A 202 -24.22 6.00 -25.22
C GLY A 202 -23.60 7.31 -24.72
N THR A 203 -22.79 7.26 -23.67
CA THR A 203 -22.09 8.43 -23.08
C THR A 203 -20.79 8.70 -23.83
N ASP A 204 -20.49 9.97 -24.11
CA ASP A 204 -19.27 10.35 -24.85
C ASP A 204 -17.99 10.05 -24.06
N ILE A 205 -17.03 9.42 -24.73
CA ILE A 205 -15.66 9.22 -24.23
C ILE A 205 -14.79 10.32 -24.83
N GLY A 206 -14.45 11.33 -24.03
CA GLY A 206 -13.67 12.47 -24.51
C GLY A 206 -14.35 13.26 -25.63
N SER A 207 -13.56 14.08 -26.33
CA SER A 207 -14.04 14.88 -27.47
C SER A 207 -14.11 14.06 -28.76
N ALA A 208 -14.94 14.51 -29.70
CA ALA A 208 -14.93 13.99 -31.06
C ALA A 208 -13.55 14.14 -31.71
N GLN A 209 -13.14 13.11 -32.46
CA GLN A 209 -11.85 13.01 -33.12
C GLN A 209 -12.01 13.22 -34.62
N THR A 210 -11.25 14.13 -35.21
CA THR A 210 -11.28 14.34 -36.67
C THR A 210 -10.82 13.08 -37.39
N VAL A 211 -11.54 12.68 -38.45
CA VAL A 211 -11.11 11.57 -39.29
C VAL A 211 -9.90 11.99 -40.10
N GLY A 212 -8.85 11.18 -40.06
CA GLY A 212 -7.63 11.39 -40.85
C GLY A 212 -7.88 11.26 -42.35
N SER A 213 -6.82 11.48 -43.13
CA SER A 213 -6.89 11.39 -44.59
C SER A 213 -7.42 10.03 -45.06
N PHE A 214 -8.35 10.06 -46.00
CA PHE A 214 -8.88 8.85 -46.61
C PHE A 214 -7.90 8.29 -47.65
N SER A 215 -7.75 6.97 -47.66
CA SER A 215 -7.07 6.23 -48.72
C SER A 215 -8.02 5.17 -49.27
N SER A 216 -8.30 5.23 -50.57
CA SER A 216 -9.23 4.32 -51.25
C SER A 216 -10.62 4.24 -50.58
N GLY A 217 -11.14 5.39 -50.12
CA GLY A 217 -12.43 5.46 -49.42
C GLY A 217 -12.40 5.04 -47.94
N VAL A 218 -11.23 4.80 -47.34
CA VAL A 218 -11.12 4.44 -45.92
C VAL A 218 -10.34 5.51 -45.15
N GLY A 219 -10.93 6.04 -44.09
CA GLY A 219 -10.31 6.97 -43.14
C GLY A 219 -10.36 6.42 -41.71
N THR A 220 -9.49 6.91 -40.83
CA THR A 220 -9.43 6.46 -39.42
C THR A 220 -9.44 7.63 -38.44
N ALA A 221 -10.02 7.39 -37.26
CA ALA A 221 -9.94 8.28 -36.12
C ALA A 221 -9.52 7.47 -34.89
N THR A 222 -8.65 8.03 -34.04
CA THR A 222 -8.15 7.34 -32.85
C THR A 222 -8.38 8.17 -31.60
N LEU A 223 -8.72 7.53 -30.49
CA LEU A 223 -8.88 8.16 -29.19
C LEU A 223 -8.09 7.38 -28.15
N ALA A 224 -7.17 8.06 -27.46
CA ALA A 224 -6.52 7.55 -26.26
C ALA A 224 -7.34 7.93 -25.00
N SER A 225 -7.72 6.95 -24.18
CA SER A 225 -8.43 7.16 -22.91
C SER A 225 -7.81 6.35 -21.78
N GLN A 226 -7.76 6.93 -20.57
CA GLN A 226 -7.24 6.29 -19.35
C GLN A 226 -8.29 6.14 -18.25
N ASN A 227 -9.51 6.65 -18.47
CA ASN A 227 -10.49 6.90 -17.40
C ASN A 227 -11.69 5.96 -17.44
N LEU A 228 -11.55 4.78 -18.06
CA LEU A 228 -12.59 3.75 -17.97
C LEU A 228 -12.44 3.01 -16.64
N ALA A 229 -13.51 3.04 -15.84
CA ALA A 229 -13.59 2.28 -14.60
C ALA A 229 -13.51 0.77 -14.90
N THR A 230 -13.23 -0.06 -13.89
CA THR A 230 -13.28 -1.51 -14.06
C THR A 230 -14.68 -2.00 -14.39
N GLY A 231 -14.80 -2.98 -15.28
CA GLY A 231 -16.07 -3.57 -15.67
C GLY A 231 -16.17 -3.85 -17.16
N SER A 232 -17.38 -4.14 -17.62
CA SER A 232 -17.69 -4.33 -19.03
C SER A 232 -18.23 -3.03 -19.63
N HIS A 233 -17.65 -2.61 -20.74
CA HIS A 233 -17.98 -1.43 -21.51
C HIS A 233 -18.54 -1.82 -22.87
N SER A 234 -19.44 -0.99 -23.38
CA SER A 234 -20.08 -1.16 -24.69
C SER A 234 -19.66 0.00 -25.59
N ILE A 235 -18.55 -0.19 -26.30
CA ILE A 235 -17.90 0.88 -27.06
C ILE A 235 -18.52 0.99 -28.45
N THR A 236 -18.98 2.18 -28.80
CA THR A 236 -19.46 2.53 -30.14
C THR A 236 -18.74 3.76 -30.66
N ALA A 237 -18.73 3.93 -31.99
CA ALA A 237 -18.19 5.09 -32.66
C ALA A 237 -19.23 5.66 -33.63
N VAL A 238 -19.49 6.96 -33.53
CA VAL A 238 -20.44 7.67 -34.39
C VAL A 238 -19.67 8.64 -35.29
N PHE A 239 -19.63 8.35 -36.57
CA PHE A 239 -19.11 9.27 -37.58
C PHE A 239 -20.18 10.31 -37.94
N THR A 240 -19.80 11.58 -37.83
CA THR A 240 -20.59 12.73 -38.27
C THR A 240 -19.80 13.50 -39.33
N PRO A 241 -20.30 13.59 -40.57
CA PRO A 241 -19.63 14.30 -41.63
C PRO A 241 -19.64 15.82 -41.38
N ASP A 242 -18.62 16.51 -41.86
CA ASP A 242 -18.64 17.97 -41.91
C ASP A 242 -19.64 18.42 -42.98
N THR A 243 -20.48 19.37 -42.64
CA THR A 243 -21.50 19.92 -43.56
C THR A 243 -20.98 21.14 -44.32
N ALA A 244 -19.83 21.69 -43.91
CA ALA A 244 -19.20 22.83 -44.55
C ALA A 244 -18.17 22.35 -45.59
N GLY A 245 -18.55 22.36 -46.87
CA GLY A 245 -17.63 22.11 -47.99
C GLY A 245 -17.82 20.77 -48.71
N ASP A 246 -18.71 19.89 -48.24
CA ASP A 246 -19.04 18.66 -48.96
C ASP A 246 -20.12 18.93 -50.01
N THR A 247 -19.74 18.89 -51.29
CA THR A 247 -20.65 19.01 -52.43
C THR A 247 -21.49 17.74 -52.62
N ALA A 248 -21.11 16.63 -51.98
CA ALA A 248 -21.92 15.43 -51.83
C ALA A 248 -22.49 15.37 -50.40
N GLY A 249 -23.75 15.00 -50.21
CA GLY A 249 -24.24 14.81 -48.85
C GLY A 249 -23.62 13.53 -48.32
N VAL A 250 -22.98 13.52 -47.16
CA VAL A 250 -22.47 12.28 -46.56
C VAL A 250 -23.42 11.84 -45.47
N ALA A 251 -23.65 10.54 -45.35
CA ALA A 251 -24.47 9.98 -44.27
C ALA A 251 -23.68 9.90 -42.96
N THR A 252 -24.35 10.08 -41.84
CA THR A 252 -23.83 9.66 -40.53
C THR A 252 -23.81 8.15 -40.44
N SER A 253 -22.81 7.57 -39.77
CA SER A 253 -22.77 6.13 -39.51
C SER A 253 -22.35 5.82 -38.09
N THR A 254 -22.91 4.75 -37.53
CA THR A 254 -22.62 4.28 -36.18
C THR A 254 -22.11 2.86 -36.26
N SER A 255 -21.03 2.55 -35.53
CA SER A 255 -20.51 1.19 -35.45
C SER A 255 -21.43 0.25 -34.68
N SER A 256 -21.28 -1.05 -34.91
CA SER A 256 -21.72 -2.03 -33.92
C SER A 256 -21.02 -1.80 -32.58
N ALA A 257 -21.68 -2.18 -31.49
CA ALA A 257 -21.07 -2.14 -30.17
C ALA A 257 -19.97 -3.18 -30.05
N GLN A 258 -18.78 -2.74 -29.64
CA GLN A 258 -17.66 -3.59 -29.29
C GLN A 258 -17.59 -3.72 -27.77
N THR A 259 -17.71 -4.95 -27.27
CA THR A 259 -17.52 -5.21 -25.84
C THR A 259 -16.05 -5.07 -25.49
N TYR A 260 -15.77 -4.36 -24.41
CA TYR A 260 -14.44 -4.15 -23.87
C TYR A 260 -14.46 -4.34 -22.35
N THR A 261 -13.50 -5.08 -21.79
CA THR A 261 -13.41 -5.31 -20.34
C THR A 261 -12.18 -4.61 -19.77
N VAL A 262 -12.37 -3.93 -18.64
CA VAL A 262 -11.31 -3.35 -17.83
C VAL A 262 -11.18 -4.15 -16.55
N SER A 263 -10.04 -4.80 -16.39
CA SER A 263 -9.69 -5.54 -15.18
C SER A 263 -9.17 -4.61 -14.07
N GLN A 264 -9.24 -5.05 -12.82
CA GLN A 264 -8.64 -4.33 -11.71
C GLN A 264 -7.13 -4.17 -11.92
N ASN A 265 -6.60 -3.02 -11.51
CA ASN A 265 -5.16 -2.87 -11.36
C ASN A 265 -4.72 -3.59 -10.08
N THR A 266 -3.60 -4.31 -10.15
CA THR A 266 -3.01 -5.04 -9.02
C THR A 266 -1.77 -4.30 -8.54
N PRO A 267 -1.86 -3.49 -7.46
CA PRO A 267 -0.72 -2.77 -6.92
C PRO A 267 0.37 -3.74 -6.44
N THR A 268 1.63 -3.35 -6.56
CA THR A 268 2.73 -4.05 -5.88
C THR A 268 2.96 -3.44 -4.51
N VAL A 269 3.41 -4.23 -3.54
CA VAL A 269 3.78 -3.74 -2.21
C VAL A 269 5.23 -4.13 -1.95
N ALA A 270 6.11 -3.14 -1.89
CA ALA A 270 7.49 -3.31 -1.45
C ALA A 270 7.62 -2.84 -0.01
N VAL A 271 8.32 -3.61 0.82
CA VAL A 271 8.60 -3.26 2.22
C VAL A 271 10.09 -3.07 2.36
N SER A 272 10.49 -2.04 3.10
CA SER A 272 11.87 -1.79 3.49
C SER A 272 11.92 -1.32 4.93
N ASP A 273 13.09 -1.43 5.53
CA ASP A 273 13.39 -0.81 6.81
C ASP A 273 14.65 0.06 6.73
N ASP A 274 14.83 0.94 7.70
CA ASP A 274 15.97 1.86 7.79
C ASP A 274 17.26 1.18 8.26
N LYS A 275 17.19 -0.10 8.66
CA LYS A 275 18.34 -0.88 9.07
C LYS A 275 18.73 -1.81 7.94
N SER A 276 20.00 -1.81 7.56
CA SER A 276 20.48 -2.60 6.42
C SER A 276 20.58 -4.10 6.76
N GLY A 277 19.47 -4.73 7.08
CA GLY A 277 19.33 -6.16 7.37
C GLY A 277 19.62 -6.59 8.81
N THR A 278 20.14 -5.71 9.67
CA THR A 278 20.39 -6.04 11.10
C THR A 278 20.01 -4.88 12.02
N ALA A 279 19.34 -5.19 13.13
CA ALA A 279 18.96 -4.24 14.17
C ALA A 279 19.29 -4.80 15.56
N GLN A 280 19.56 -3.92 16.54
CA GLN A 280 19.74 -4.32 17.94
C GLN A 280 18.43 -4.18 18.71
N GLN A 281 18.17 -5.06 19.68
CA GLN A 281 17.08 -4.88 20.64
C GLN A 281 17.13 -3.50 21.29
N GLY A 282 15.96 -2.92 21.59
CA GLY A 282 15.84 -1.56 22.13
C GLY A 282 16.01 -0.43 21.11
N SER A 283 16.58 -0.70 19.93
CA SER A 283 16.66 0.30 18.87
C SER A 283 15.31 0.53 18.21
N THR A 284 15.10 1.75 17.66
CA THR A 284 13.92 2.06 16.84
C THR A 284 14.22 1.75 15.38
N VAL A 285 13.32 1.03 14.71
CA VAL A 285 13.36 0.70 13.28
C VAL A 285 12.21 1.44 12.59
N VAL A 286 12.48 2.07 11.45
CA VAL A 286 11.46 2.72 10.62
C VAL A 286 11.11 1.81 9.45
N LEU A 287 9.89 1.29 9.48
CA LEU A 287 9.32 0.48 8.41
C LEU A 287 8.68 1.38 7.37
N THR A 288 8.92 1.09 6.09
CA THR A 288 8.29 1.78 4.96
C THR A 288 7.64 0.76 4.03
N ALA A 289 6.36 0.96 3.72
CA ALA A 289 5.68 0.24 2.66
C ALA A 289 5.50 1.19 1.46
N ASN A 290 5.94 0.76 0.29
CA ASN A 290 5.75 1.44 -0.98
C ASN A 290 4.74 0.65 -1.82
N VAL A 291 3.60 1.28 -2.14
CA VAL A 291 2.50 0.66 -2.89
C VAL A 291 2.36 1.16 -4.33
N GLY A 292 3.34 1.95 -4.80
CA GLY A 292 3.28 2.64 -6.09
C GLY A 292 2.61 4.02 -5.99
N THR A 293 3.02 4.93 -6.87
CA THR A 293 2.54 6.32 -6.87
C THR A 293 1.10 6.43 -7.36
N GLY A 294 0.36 7.42 -6.84
CA GLY A 294 -1.01 7.70 -7.28
C GLY A 294 -2.11 6.80 -6.72
N ILE A 295 -1.78 5.85 -5.83
CA ILE A 295 -2.75 4.94 -5.21
C ILE A 295 -2.98 5.35 -3.76
N ALA A 296 -4.24 5.59 -3.39
CA ALA A 296 -4.65 5.90 -2.02
C ALA A 296 -5.10 4.63 -1.29
N GLY A 297 -4.86 4.57 0.03
CA GLY A 297 -5.30 3.47 0.87
C GLY A 297 -4.63 3.46 2.22
N THR A 298 -4.67 2.31 2.88
CA THR A 298 -4.04 2.08 4.18
C THR A 298 -3.17 0.83 4.16
N VAL A 299 -2.13 0.83 5.00
CA VAL A 299 -1.25 -0.32 5.22
C VAL A 299 -1.34 -0.78 6.67
N ASP A 300 -1.49 -2.09 6.84
CA ASP A 300 -1.33 -2.75 8.13
C ASP A 300 0.05 -3.45 8.18
N PHE A 301 0.82 -3.14 9.21
CA PHE A 301 2.10 -3.78 9.50
C PHE A 301 1.92 -4.89 10.55
N ALA A 302 2.54 -6.03 10.29
CA ALA A 302 2.65 -7.15 11.21
C ALA A 302 4.06 -7.74 11.14
N TYR A 303 4.49 -8.43 12.20
CA TYR A 303 5.78 -9.14 12.23
C TYR A 303 5.59 -10.58 12.70
N LYS A 304 6.53 -11.45 12.33
CA LYS A 304 6.69 -12.77 12.95
C LYS A 304 8.17 -13.00 13.25
N ILE A 305 8.43 -13.94 14.16
CA ILE A 305 9.78 -14.39 14.49
C ILE A 305 9.95 -15.81 13.95
N GLY A 306 10.96 -16.02 13.11
CA GLY A 306 11.20 -17.30 12.43
C GLY A 306 9.95 -17.83 11.69
N SER A 307 9.57 -19.08 11.99
CA SER A 307 8.37 -19.74 11.43
C SER A 307 7.06 -19.46 12.19
N GLY A 308 7.09 -18.55 13.18
CA GLY A 308 5.93 -18.21 14.00
C GLY A 308 4.79 -17.53 13.23
N SER A 309 3.68 -17.30 13.96
CA SER A 309 2.53 -16.55 13.44
C SER A 309 2.77 -15.05 13.44
N TYR A 310 2.10 -14.33 12.53
CA TYR A 310 2.15 -12.88 12.48
C TYR A 310 1.41 -12.23 13.65
N VAL A 311 2.06 -11.26 14.28
CA VAL A 311 1.53 -10.38 15.33
C VAL A 311 1.40 -8.97 14.76
N SER A 312 0.27 -8.30 15.01
CA SER A 312 0.02 -6.94 14.53
C SER A 312 0.96 -5.93 15.20
N LEU A 313 1.55 -5.02 14.41
CA LEU A 313 2.35 -3.88 14.90
C LEU A 313 1.55 -2.59 14.85
N ALA A 314 0.93 -2.32 13.70
CA ALA A 314 0.20 -1.09 13.44
C ALA A 314 -0.84 -1.34 12.36
N THR A 315 -2.02 -0.75 12.52
CA THR A 315 -3.09 -0.81 11.51
C THR A 315 -3.42 0.57 10.97
N GLY A 316 -4.03 0.62 9.79
CA GLY A 316 -4.62 1.82 9.21
C GLY A 316 -3.61 2.90 8.83
N ARG A 317 -2.34 2.56 8.53
CA ARG A 317 -1.33 3.58 8.16
C ARG A 317 -1.65 4.15 6.80
N THR A 318 -2.04 5.41 6.74
CA THR A 318 -2.44 6.07 5.50
C THR A 318 -1.28 6.11 4.50
N VAL A 319 -1.58 5.76 3.26
CA VAL A 319 -0.67 5.94 2.13
C VAL A 319 -0.72 7.40 1.67
N THR A 320 0.44 8.03 1.58
CA THR A 320 0.55 9.43 1.14
C THR A 320 0.30 9.51 -0.37
N THR A 321 -0.77 10.21 -0.75
CA THR A 321 -1.20 10.39 -2.15
C THR A 321 -0.17 11.22 -2.92
N GLY A 322 0.70 10.55 -3.66
CA GLY A 322 1.79 11.17 -4.44
C GLY A 322 3.03 10.30 -4.42
N THR A 323 3.54 10.00 -3.23
CA THR A 323 4.72 9.14 -3.04
C THR A 323 4.37 7.66 -3.00
N GLY A 324 3.14 7.30 -2.63
CA GLY A 324 2.74 5.89 -2.49
C GLY A 324 3.33 5.24 -1.24
N LEU A 325 3.72 6.03 -0.24
CA LEU A 325 4.41 5.54 0.96
C LEU A 325 3.51 5.56 2.20
N ALA A 326 3.62 4.51 3.02
CA ALA A 326 3.15 4.46 4.40
C ALA A 326 4.32 4.07 5.32
N THR A 327 4.51 4.78 6.43
CA THR A 327 5.64 4.57 7.35
C THR A 327 5.19 4.26 8.78
N TYR A 328 6.04 3.52 9.51
CA TYR A 328 5.83 3.21 10.92
C TYR A 328 7.16 3.11 11.68
N SER A 329 7.29 3.85 12.78
CA SER A 329 8.45 3.74 13.69
C SER A 329 8.16 2.73 14.78
N TRP A 330 8.97 1.68 14.85
CA TRP A 330 8.82 0.55 15.77
C TRP A 330 10.02 0.45 16.71
N SER A 331 9.80 0.55 18.03
CA SER A 331 10.82 0.26 19.03
C SER A 331 10.89 -1.25 19.31
N LEU A 332 12.06 -1.86 19.08
CA LEU A 332 12.25 -3.30 19.22
C LEU A 332 12.25 -3.73 20.69
N PRO A 333 11.48 -4.76 21.07
CA PRO A 333 11.39 -5.20 22.46
C PRO A 333 12.60 -6.02 22.92
N TYR A 334 12.82 -6.06 24.23
CA TYR A 334 13.86 -6.86 24.92
C TYR A 334 13.43 -8.29 25.23
N THR A 335 12.76 -8.97 24.29
CA THR A 335 12.14 -10.28 24.58
C THR A 335 12.98 -11.48 24.18
N GLN A 336 13.99 -11.31 23.31
CA GLN A 336 14.73 -12.46 22.77
C GLN A 336 16.01 -12.75 23.56
N THR A 337 16.30 -14.03 23.76
CA THR A 337 17.54 -14.54 24.38
C THR A 337 18.56 -15.01 23.37
N VAL A 338 18.19 -15.06 22.07
CA VAL A 338 19.07 -15.34 20.93
C VAL A 338 18.78 -14.37 19.79
N ALA A 339 19.78 -14.12 18.94
CA ALA A 339 19.55 -13.40 17.69
C ALA A 339 18.49 -14.15 16.87
N SER A 340 17.52 -13.42 16.34
CA SER A 340 16.34 -14.02 15.70
C SER A 340 15.99 -13.28 14.42
N ASP A 341 15.51 -14.02 13.42
CA ASP A 341 15.01 -13.46 12.17
C ASP A 341 13.59 -12.92 12.37
N TYR A 342 13.41 -11.65 12.03
CA TYR A 342 12.12 -10.99 12.02
C TYR A 342 11.67 -10.84 10.58
N THR A 343 10.48 -11.33 10.27
CA THR A 343 9.83 -11.05 8.98
C THR A 343 8.70 -10.07 9.19
N ILE A 344 8.79 -8.92 8.52
CA ILE A 344 7.74 -7.92 8.43
C ILE A 344 6.81 -8.27 7.29
N LYS A 345 5.52 -8.04 7.49
CA LYS A 345 4.48 -8.08 6.48
C LYS A 345 3.73 -6.76 6.47
N ALA A 346 3.69 -6.12 5.31
CA ALA A 346 2.79 -5.01 5.04
C ALA A 346 1.62 -5.54 4.20
N THR A 347 0.39 -5.30 4.65
CA THR A 347 -0.82 -5.64 3.91
C THR A 347 -1.49 -4.34 3.46
N PHE A 348 -1.62 -4.14 2.15
CA PHE A 348 -2.21 -2.95 1.58
C PHE A 348 -3.70 -3.13 1.29
N ALA A 349 -4.49 -2.14 1.69
CA ALA A 349 -5.90 -2.01 1.39
C ALA A 349 -6.14 -0.69 0.63
N PRO A 350 -6.44 -0.72 -0.69
CA PRO A 350 -6.76 0.48 -1.44
C PRO A 350 -8.09 1.10 -0.98
N THR A 351 -8.20 2.43 -1.02
CA THR A 351 -9.48 3.13 -0.77
C THR A 351 -10.50 2.82 -1.87
N ASP A 352 -10.04 2.74 -3.12
CA ASP A 352 -10.87 2.37 -4.26
C ASP A 352 -10.71 0.86 -4.56
N THR A 353 -11.56 0.06 -3.94
CA THR A 353 -11.61 -1.39 -4.14
C THR A 353 -12.34 -1.80 -5.41
N THR A 354 -12.93 -0.84 -6.14
CA THR A 354 -13.54 -1.12 -7.43
C THR A 354 -12.45 -1.24 -8.49
N ASN A 355 -11.55 -0.26 -8.53
CA ASN A 355 -10.52 -0.16 -9.54
C ASN A 355 -9.19 -0.86 -9.19
N TYR A 356 -8.93 -1.08 -7.90
CA TYR A 356 -7.69 -1.74 -7.44
C TYR A 356 -7.98 -3.01 -6.64
N ALA A 357 -7.18 -4.05 -6.91
CA ALA A 357 -7.26 -5.32 -6.20
C ALA A 357 -6.81 -5.18 -4.74
N THR A 358 -7.56 -5.78 -3.82
CA THR A 358 -7.27 -5.77 -2.38
C THR A 358 -6.37 -6.93 -1.96
N GLY A 359 -5.72 -6.80 -0.79
CA GLY A 359 -5.00 -7.92 -0.16
C GLY A 359 -3.57 -8.11 -0.68
N GLN A 360 -3.01 -7.07 -1.30
CA GLN A 360 -1.62 -7.09 -1.74
C GLN A 360 -0.70 -7.08 -0.51
N VAL A 361 0.30 -7.94 -0.53
CA VAL A 361 1.23 -8.13 0.58
C VAL A 361 2.66 -7.98 0.11
N GLY A 362 3.44 -7.25 0.90
CA GLY A 362 4.89 -7.20 0.79
C GLY A 362 5.51 -7.71 2.07
N THR A 363 6.67 -8.35 1.95
CA THR A 363 7.42 -8.82 3.12
C THR A 363 8.87 -8.41 3.03
N GLU A 364 9.47 -8.12 4.18
CA GLU A 364 10.91 -7.87 4.32
C GLU A 364 11.42 -8.62 5.55
N SER A 365 12.69 -9.02 5.57
CA SER A 365 13.28 -9.67 6.74
C SER A 365 14.60 -9.04 7.17
N PHE A 366 14.78 -8.92 8.47
CA PHE A 366 16.02 -8.46 9.09
C PHE A 366 16.30 -9.26 10.37
N VAL A 367 17.57 -9.29 10.79
CA VAL A 367 17.99 -9.99 11.99
C VAL A 367 17.96 -9.03 13.18
N VAL A 368 17.25 -9.40 14.24
CA VAL A 368 17.36 -8.72 15.53
C VAL A 368 18.43 -9.40 16.36
N THR A 369 19.51 -8.67 16.62
CA THR A 369 20.60 -9.09 17.49
C THR A 369 20.32 -8.70 18.93
N LEU A 370 20.86 -9.50 19.86
CA LEU A 370 20.79 -9.20 21.27
C LEU A 370 21.47 -7.86 21.55
N GLN A 371 20.92 -7.12 22.52
CA GLN A 371 21.72 -6.07 23.12
C GLN A 371 22.94 -6.74 23.79
N PRO A 372 24.17 -6.28 23.52
CA PRO A 372 25.35 -6.85 24.17
C PRO A 372 25.21 -6.77 25.69
N SER A 373 25.35 -7.93 26.35
CA SER A 373 25.50 -8.02 27.80
C SER A 373 26.86 -7.44 28.17
N TYR A 374 26.91 -6.21 28.68
CA TYR A 374 28.14 -5.65 29.21
C TYR A 374 28.33 -6.13 30.65
N SER A 375 29.10 -7.20 30.85
CA SER A 375 29.60 -7.61 32.16
C SER A 375 31.04 -7.15 32.32
N ASN A 376 31.29 -6.00 32.97
CA ASN A 376 32.65 -5.51 33.20
C ASN A 376 32.93 -5.26 34.68
N GLY A 377 34.16 -5.60 35.08
CA GLY A 377 34.61 -5.72 36.47
C GLY A 377 35.42 -4.58 37.04
N GLU A 378 35.57 -4.59 38.37
CA GLU A 378 36.55 -3.73 39.04
C GLU A 378 37.09 -4.30 40.37
N THR A 379 38.34 -3.94 40.66
CA THR A 379 39.20 -4.42 41.76
C THR A 379 38.99 -3.62 43.04
N ILE A 380 38.80 -4.29 44.18
CA ILE A 380 38.75 -3.64 45.50
C ILE A 380 40.19 -3.43 45.99
N GLN A 381 40.63 -2.18 46.09
CA GLN A 381 41.89 -1.82 46.76
C GLN A 381 41.60 -1.59 48.25
N VAL A 382 42.14 -2.47 49.09
CA VAL A 382 42.10 -2.33 50.55
C VAL A 382 43.39 -1.64 50.99
N ASN A 383 43.29 -0.40 51.48
CA ASN A 383 44.43 0.26 52.11
C ASN A 383 44.46 -0.14 53.60
N VAL A 384 45.37 -1.06 53.96
CA VAL A 384 45.59 -1.49 55.35
C VAL A 384 46.84 -0.75 55.88
N PRO A 385 46.72 0.21 56.80
CA PRO A 385 47.89 0.70 57.55
C PRO A 385 48.52 -0.47 58.32
N SER A 386 49.85 -0.58 58.35
CA SER A 386 50.52 -1.74 58.94
C SER A 386 50.16 -1.95 60.42
N GLY A 387 49.44 -3.04 60.74
CA GLY A 387 49.25 -3.54 62.11
C GLY A 387 47.90 -4.24 62.36
N ALA A 388 47.93 -5.45 62.94
CA ALA A 388 46.91 -6.28 63.66
C ALA A 388 45.41 -6.34 63.24
N LEU A 389 44.93 -5.51 62.31
CA LEU A 389 43.62 -5.55 61.65
C LEU A 389 43.84 -5.82 60.17
N ALA A 390 43.29 -6.92 59.66
CA ALA A 390 43.38 -7.28 58.24
C ALA A 390 41.97 -7.34 57.62
N ALA A 391 41.78 -6.67 56.48
CA ALA A 391 40.58 -6.82 55.67
C ALA A 391 40.94 -7.47 54.34
N THR A 392 40.30 -8.60 54.03
CA THR A 392 40.55 -9.40 52.83
C THR A 392 39.23 -9.64 52.11
N VAL A 393 39.17 -9.36 50.81
CA VAL A 393 37.98 -9.68 50.01
C VAL A 393 38.00 -11.17 49.66
N SER A 394 36.88 -11.88 49.87
CA SER A 394 36.78 -13.33 49.63
C SER A 394 37.02 -13.74 48.17
N SER A 395 36.85 -12.81 47.24
CA SER A 395 37.09 -13.00 45.81
C SER A 395 37.26 -11.64 45.11
N ASN A 396 38.17 -11.55 44.14
CA ASN A 396 38.31 -10.38 43.25
C ASN A 396 37.24 -10.36 42.15
N THR A 397 36.08 -10.98 42.39
CA THR A 397 35.00 -11.07 41.41
C THR A 397 34.19 -9.80 41.36
N VAL A 398 33.62 -9.50 40.21
CA VAL A 398 32.79 -8.31 39.98
C VAL A 398 31.48 -8.42 40.75
N VAL A 399 31.05 -7.32 41.37
CA VAL A 399 29.65 -7.21 41.81
C VAL A 399 28.80 -6.85 40.59
N ALA A 400 28.28 -7.87 39.92
CA ALA A 400 27.39 -7.69 38.78
C ALA A 400 26.02 -7.22 39.26
N LEU A 401 25.55 -6.10 38.74
CA LEU A 401 24.15 -5.70 38.89
C LEU A 401 23.31 -6.44 37.85
N THR A 402 22.06 -6.75 38.19
CA THR A 402 21.07 -7.31 37.29
C THR A 402 20.82 -6.40 36.11
N THR A 403 20.26 -6.96 35.03
CA THR A 403 19.68 -6.16 33.95
C THR A 403 18.72 -5.12 34.54
N PRO A 404 18.88 -3.82 34.22
CA PRO A 404 18.03 -2.79 34.77
C PRO A 404 16.57 -2.98 34.35
N VAL A 405 15.63 -2.85 35.30
CA VAL A 405 14.19 -2.90 35.06
C VAL A 405 13.60 -1.51 35.31
N ILE A 406 12.65 -1.06 34.48
CA ILE A 406 12.03 0.25 34.67
C ILE A 406 11.20 0.28 35.97
N ALA A 407 11.35 1.35 36.77
CA ALA A 407 10.57 1.57 37.96
C ALA A 407 9.09 1.79 37.62
N THR A 408 8.19 1.51 38.57
CA THR A 408 6.74 1.64 38.38
C THR A 408 6.27 3.07 38.07
N ASP A 409 7.06 4.08 38.43
CA ASP A 409 6.82 5.48 38.10
C ASP A 409 7.38 5.92 36.73
N GLY A 410 8.12 5.04 36.04
CA GLY A 410 8.72 5.29 34.73
C GLY A 410 9.90 6.27 34.72
N THR A 411 10.37 6.74 35.89
CA THR A 411 11.35 7.84 35.98
C THR A 411 12.81 7.36 36.02
N HIS A 412 13.04 6.12 36.42
CA HIS A 412 14.38 5.53 36.53
C HIS A 412 14.34 4.01 36.29
N PHE A 413 15.49 3.43 35.96
CA PHE A 413 15.70 1.99 35.99
C PHE A 413 16.29 1.55 37.33
N ILE A 414 15.96 0.34 37.77
CA ILE A 414 16.45 -0.28 39.00
C ILE A 414 17.31 -1.47 38.62
N ALA A 415 18.56 -1.49 39.09
CA ALA A 415 19.46 -2.62 38.98
C ALA A 415 19.91 -3.06 40.38
N THR A 416 19.96 -4.37 40.63
CA THR A 416 20.27 -4.91 41.98
C THR A 416 21.47 -5.85 41.91
N GLY A 417 22.22 -5.98 43.00
CA GLY A 417 23.32 -6.94 43.07
C GLY A 417 23.70 -7.28 44.49
N THR A 418 24.71 -8.11 44.66
CA THR A 418 25.20 -8.54 45.97
C THR A 418 26.69 -8.30 46.07
N LEU A 419 27.11 -7.58 47.12
CA LEU A 419 28.52 -7.40 47.44
C LEU A 419 29.19 -8.74 47.72
N ASN A 420 30.43 -8.89 47.27
CA ASN A 420 31.29 -9.94 47.77
C ASN A 420 31.54 -9.72 49.26
N ASN A 421 31.76 -10.81 49.97
CA ASN A 421 32.07 -10.76 51.39
C ASN A 421 33.48 -10.20 51.60
N VAL A 422 33.58 -9.14 52.40
CA VAL A 422 34.85 -8.64 52.94
C VAL A 422 35.09 -9.31 54.29
N ARG A 423 36.09 -10.17 54.37
CA ARG A 423 36.55 -10.76 55.62
C ARG A 423 37.33 -9.71 56.41
N VAL A 424 36.96 -9.47 57.65
CA VAL A 424 37.74 -8.65 58.59
C VAL A 424 38.27 -9.57 59.69
N ASP A 425 39.59 -9.63 59.84
CA ASP A 425 40.30 -10.33 60.90
C ASP A 425 40.89 -9.30 61.88
N ASP A 426 40.37 -9.25 63.10
CA ASP A 426 40.96 -8.48 64.20
C ASP A 426 41.77 -9.41 65.10
N SER A 427 43.08 -9.18 65.19
CA SER A 427 44.02 -9.96 66.00
C SER A 427 44.60 -9.17 67.18
N ARG A 428 44.07 -7.97 67.45
CA ARG A 428 44.51 -7.12 68.56
C ARG A 428 44.20 -7.79 69.91
N ALA A 429 45.13 -7.68 70.86
CA ALA A 429 44.91 -8.14 72.23
C ALA A 429 44.19 -7.07 73.08
N GLY A 430 43.06 -7.40 73.70
CA GLY A 430 42.21 -6.48 74.48
C GLY A 430 40.85 -6.19 73.81
N ASP A 431 39.88 -5.69 74.57
CA ASP A 431 38.48 -5.47 74.15
C ASP A 431 38.33 -4.26 73.20
N PHE A 432 38.94 -4.31 72.02
CA PHE A 432 38.85 -3.24 71.03
C PHE A 432 37.75 -3.53 70.01
N GLY A 433 36.79 -2.60 69.89
CA GLY A 433 35.86 -2.58 68.78
C GLY A 433 36.51 -2.09 67.49
N TRP A 434 35.83 -2.31 66.37
CA TRP A 434 36.19 -1.73 65.06
C TRP A 434 34.94 -1.25 64.33
N VAL A 435 35.10 -0.32 63.40
CA VAL A 435 34.03 0.17 62.53
C VAL A 435 34.42 0.04 61.07
N ALA A 436 33.49 -0.38 60.23
CA ALA A 436 33.65 -0.35 58.78
C ALA A 436 32.79 0.76 58.19
N ASN A 437 33.41 1.62 57.38
CA ASN A 437 32.75 2.63 56.57
C ASN A 437 32.84 2.24 55.09
N ALA A 438 31.83 2.60 54.30
CA ALA A 438 31.77 2.39 52.86
C ALA A 438 31.51 3.72 52.14
N GLN A 439 32.19 3.94 51.01
CA GLN A 439 31.98 5.07 50.11
C GLN A 439 32.14 4.62 48.66
N VAL A 440 31.32 5.17 47.76
CA VAL A 440 31.38 4.92 46.32
C VAL A 440 31.80 6.20 45.62
N SER A 441 32.77 6.11 44.71
CA SER A 441 33.14 7.23 43.84
C SER A 441 32.00 7.57 42.89
N ASP A 442 32.07 8.74 42.25
CA ASP A 442 31.16 9.01 41.14
C ASP A 442 31.35 8.00 40.01
N PHE A 443 30.26 7.73 39.30
CA PHE A 443 30.29 6.84 38.14
C PHE A 443 30.93 7.58 36.96
N VAL A 444 31.89 6.94 36.32
CA VAL A 444 32.64 7.47 35.18
C VAL A 444 32.24 6.71 33.92
N ALA A 445 31.93 7.43 32.85
CA ALA A 445 31.65 6.81 31.55
C ALA A 445 32.94 6.28 30.91
N CYS A 446 32.92 5.05 30.43
CA CYS A 446 34.08 4.37 29.85
C CYS A 446 33.85 4.03 28.36
N SER A 447 34.86 4.26 27.53
CA SER A 447 34.87 3.88 26.11
C SER A 447 35.28 2.40 25.97
N SER A 448 34.30 1.49 25.97
CA SER A 448 34.39 0.06 25.59
C SER A 448 35.57 -0.78 26.13
N TYR A 449 35.29 -1.78 26.97
CA TYR A 449 36.25 -2.81 27.36
C TYR A 449 36.52 -3.80 26.21
N SER A 450 37.79 -4.12 25.95
CA SER A 450 38.24 -5.24 25.11
C SER A 450 38.48 -6.46 26.01
N SER A 451 37.97 -7.63 25.62
CA SER A 451 37.97 -8.87 26.41
C SER A 451 39.32 -9.62 26.51
N THR A 452 40.46 -8.94 26.36
CA THR A 452 41.79 -9.60 26.30
C THR A 452 42.80 -9.19 27.38
N ASP A 453 42.44 -8.36 28.37
CA ASP A 453 43.39 -8.02 29.43
C ASP A 453 43.55 -9.16 30.45
N THR A 454 44.73 -9.77 30.48
CA THR A 454 45.14 -10.82 31.41
C THR A 454 46.18 -10.27 32.40
N PHE A 455 45.93 -10.41 33.71
CA PHE A 455 46.85 -9.97 34.77
C PHE A 455 47.72 -11.13 35.28
N TYR A 456 49.04 -10.94 35.27
CA TYR A 456 50.02 -11.77 35.99
C TYR A 456 50.33 -11.14 37.35
N ASN A 457 50.41 -11.94 38.41
CA ASN A 457 50.79 -11.50 39.75
C ASN A 457 52.28 -11.79 39.99
N ASN A 458 53.10 -10.75 40.27
CA ASN A 458 54.49 -10.90 40.71
C ASN A 458 54.60 -10.54 42.20
N PRO A 459 54.96 -11.48 43.09
CA PRO A 459 54.83 -11.31 44.54
C PRO A 459 55.95 -10.46 45.22
N SER A 460 56.66 -9.56 44.51
CA SER A 460 57.87 -8.94 45.07
C SER A 460 58.03 -7.41 44.95
N ASN A 461 57.00 -6.62 44.61
CA ASN A 461 57.15 -5.16 44.71
C ASN A 461 55.84 -4.39 44.99
N SER A 462 55.91 -3.47 45.95
CA SER A 462 54.88 -2.50 46.27
C SER A 462 54.74 -1.50 45.11
N ALA A 463 53.49 -1.22 44.71
CA ALA A 463 53.06 -0.41 43.56
C ALA A 463 53.08 -1.14 42.20
N SER A 464 51.90 -1.63 41.82
CA SER A 464 51.54 -1.99 40.46
C SER A 464 50.62 -0.90 39.87
N THR A 465 51.19 0.04 39.11
CA THR A 465 50.41 0.92 38.24
C THR A 465 49.96 0.11 37.02
N ALA A 466 48.68 -0.26 36.99
CA ALA A 466 48.02 -0.73 35.77
C ALA A 466 47.50 0.48 34.99
N THR A 467 47.68 0.49 33.67
CA THR A 467 47.06 1.48 32.80
C THR A 467 45.57 1.14 32.68
N VAL A 468 44.73 1.87 33.40
CA VAL A 468 43.25 1.79 33.30
C VAL A 468 42.84 2.23 31.88
N PRO A 469 41.81 1.62 31.25
CA PRO A 469 41.20 2.21 30.05
C PRO A 469 40.83 3.68 30.32
N SER A 470 40.90 4.55 29.31
CA SER A 470 40.63 5.98 29.50
C SER A 470 39.14 6.26 29.79
N CYS A 471 38.70 6.02 31.02
CA CYS A 471 37.42 6.51 31.52
C CYS A 471 37.59 8.01 31.77
N THR A 472 36.72 8.82 31.16
CA THR A 472 36.83 10.28 31.24
C THR A 472 35.78 10.79 32.23
N ALA A 473 36.20 11.50 33.28
CA ALA A 473 35.27 12.10 34.22
C ALA A 473 34.27 13.01 33.48
N PRO A 474 32.95 12.91 33.75
CA PRO A 474 31.99 13.82 33.14
C PRO A 474 32.36 15.26 33.51
N THR A 475 32.52 16.11 32.50
CA THR A 475 32.82 17.53 32.69
C THR A 475 31.63 18.22 33.35
N SER A 476 31.84 18.70 34.57
CA SER A 476 30.99 19.57 35.41
C SER A 476 29.76 18.94 36.09
N LEU A 477 29.89 18.81 37.41
CA LEU A 477 28.78 18.69 38.37
C LEU A 477 28.23 20.10 38.64
N SER A 478 26.97 20.39 38.27
CA SER A 478 26.26 21.55 38.83
C SER A 478 25.53 21.11 40.10
N THR A 479 26.02 21.55 41.26
CA THR A 479 25.37 21.31 42.54
C THR A 479 24.25 22.33 42.74
N THR A 480 23.00 21.88 42.80
CA THR A 480 21.96 22.59 43.54
C THR A 480 21.25 21.63 44.47
N SER A 481 21.14 22.06 45.73
CA SER A 481 20.51 21.34 46.82
C SER A 481 18.99 21.31 46.68
N ALA A 482 18.40 20.20 47.14
CA ALA A 482 16.96 20.00 47.40
C ALA A 482 16.06 19.90 46.15
N GLY A 483 15.97 18.69 45.61
CA GLY A 483 15.01 18.34 44.56
C GLY A 483 15.59 17.30 43.62
N TYR A 484 15.09 16.08 43.71
CA TYR A 484 15.55 14.91 42.98
C TYR A 484 15.39 15.08 41.45
N GLN A 485 16.40 15.65 40.80
CA GLN A 485 16.60 15.58 39.34
C GLN A 485 18.10 15.52 39.07
N GLN A 486 18.75 14.41 39.45
CA GLN A 486 20.08 14.13 38.95
C GLN A 486 19.95 13.53 37.55
N THR A 487 20.32 14.32 36.54
CA THR A 487 20.41 13.89 35.14
C THR A 487 21.72 13.12 34.85
N THR A 488 22.35 12.52 35.87
CA THR A 488 23.67 11.87 35.77
C THR A 488 23.77 10.77 36.81
N ILE A 489 24.35 9.62 36.46
CA ILE A 489 24.63 8.52 37.41
C ILE A 489 25.83 8.91 38.27
N ASN A 490 25.72 8.84 39.60
CA ASN A 490 26.80 9.10 40.55
C ASN A 490 26.67 8.27 41.84
N GLY A 491 27.61 8.45 42.78
CA GLY A 491 27.68 7.64 44.01
C GLY A 491 26.43 7.71 44.90
N TYR A 492 25.61 8.76 44.78
CA TYR A 492 24.36 8.90 45.53
C TYR A 492 23.25 8.00 45.01
N ASN A 493 23.31 7.57 43.75
CA ASN A 493 22.29 6.70 43.16
C ASN A 493 22.39 5.25 43.65
N LEU A 494 23.47 4.86 44.32
CA LEU A 494 23.68 3.51 44.82
C LEU A 494 23.30 3.39 46.30
N GLY A 495 22.21 2.66 46.56
CA GLY A 495 21.81 2.19 47.87
C GLY A 495 22.50 0.90 48.28
N ILE A 496 22.64 0.69 49.59
CA ILE A 496 23.20 -0.52 50.19
C ILE A 496 22.31 -0.98 51.35
N ALA A 497 22.05 -2.28 51.42
CA ALA A 497 21.51 -2.96 52.59
C ALA A 497 22.61 -3.85 53.17
N PRO A 498 23.38 -3.37 54.16
CA PRO A 498 24.50 -4.11 54.73
C PRO A 498 24.04 -5.42 55.36
N SER A 499 24.87 -6.45 55.25
CA SER A 499 24.70 -7.72 55.94
C SER A 499 26.02 -8.13 56.55
N ALA A 500 26.01 -8.64 57.78
CA ALA A 500 27.17 -9.26 58.39
C ALA A 500 26.85 -10.71 58.75
N THR A 501 27.73 -11.63 58.42
CA THR A 501 27.62 -13.03 58.82
C THR A 501 28.83 -13.44 59.67
N PRO A 502 28.60 -14.02 60.86
CA PRO A 502 29.66 -14.67 61.62
C PRO A 502 30.23 -15.87 60.85
N LEU A 503 31.51 -16.18 61.02
CA LEU A 503 32.05 -17.45 60.52
C LEU A 503 31.35 -18.64 61.19
N PRO A 504 31.16 -19.78 60.48
CA PRO A 504 30.80 -21.04 61.12
C PRO A 504 31.82 -21.38 62.21
N ALA A 505 31.37 -21.96 63.33
CA ALA A 505 32.26 -22.39 64.40
C ALA A 505 33.35 -23.32 63.85
N TYR A 506 34.61 -22.86 63.88
CA TYR A 506 35.77 -23.67 63.54
C TYR A 506 36.42 -24.16 64.83
N THR A 507 36.95 -25.38 64.84
CA THR A 507 37.68 -25.91 66.00
C THR A 507 38.97 -25.12 66.17
N LEU A 508 39.02 -24.27 67.18
CA LEU A 508 40.21 -23.45 67.48
C LEU A 508 41.35 -24.32 68.03
N ALA A 509 42.58 -23.92 67.73
CA ALA A 509 43.76 -24.51 68.35
C ALA A 509 43.72 -24.35 69.89
N PRO A 510 44.29 -25.28 70.67
CA PRO A 510 44.31 -25.18 72.13
C PRO A 510 44.89 -23.84 72.60
N GLY A 511 44.13 -23.09 73.40
CA GLY A 511 44.53 -21.78 73.94
C GLY A 511 43.94 -20.55 73.24
N VAL A 512 43.19 -20.71 72.15
CA VAL A 512 42.47 -19.61 71.48
C VAL A 512 41.00 -19.63 71.88
N VAL A 513 40.50 -18.51 72.41
CA VAL A 513 39.08 -18.33 72.73
C VAL A 513 38.40 -17.68 71.51
N ALA A 514 37.31 -18.27 71.01
CA ALA A 514 36.52 -17.64 69.96
C ALA A 514 35.93 -16.34 70.49
N ALA A 515 36.17 -15.23 69.81
CA ALA A 515 35.44 -14.00 70.09
C ALA A 515 33.93 -14.25 69.92
N SER A 516 33.11 -13.52 70.69
CA SER A 516 31.67 -13.52 70.46
C SER A 516 31.38 -13.12 69.00
N ALA A 517 30.51 -13.87 68.34
CA ALA A 517 30.01 -13.50 67.01
C ALA A 517 29.46 -12.07 67.03
N ILE A 518 29.68 -11.30 65.97
CA ILE A 518 29.14 -9.94 65.86
C ILE A 518 27.62 -10.00 66.05
N ASN A 519 27.12 -9.21 67.00
CA ASN A 519 25.69 -9.09 67.21
C ASN A 519 25.05 -8.45 65.97
N ALA A 520 24.06 -9.10 65.36
CA ALA A 520 23.30 -8.58 64.23
C ALA A 520 22.66 -7.20 64.52
N ALA A 521 22.45 -6.87 65.80
CA ALA A 521 22.00 -5.55 66.26
C ALA A 521 23.00 -4.41 66.00
N ASN A 522 24.25 -4.71 65.64
CA ASN A 522 25.29 -3.71 65.36
C ASN A 522 25.47 -3.42 63.85
N ILE A 523 24.62 -4.00 63.00
CA ILE A 523 24.50 -3.65 61.58
C ILE A 523 23.62 -2.40 61.49
N LEU A 524 24.15 -1.31 60.91
CA LEU A 524 23.38 -0.09 60.74
C LEU A 524 22.32 -0.26 59.64
N PRO A 525 21.19 0.47 59.73
CA PRO A 525 20.17 0.44 58.69
C PRO A 525 20.75 0.80 57.32
N GLY A 526 20.26 0.11 56.28
CA GLY A 526 20.63 0.37 54.90
C GLY A 526 20.40 1.82 54.46
N ALA A 527 21.07 2.20 53.38
CA ALA A 527 20.89 3.48 52.71
C ALA A 527 19.97 3.29 51.51
N THR A 528 18.91 4.10 51.42
CA THR A 528 18.13 4.24 50.18
C THR A 528 18.92 5.08 49.18
N SER A 529 18.64 4.91 47.89
CA SER A 529 19.26 5.62 46.76
C SER A 529 19.06 7.15 46.76
N SER A 530 18.37 7.71 47.76
CA SER A 530 18.23 9.16 48.02
C SER A 530 19.36 9.79 48.80
N ASP A 531 20.02 8.97 49.63
CA ASP A 531 21.10 9.38 50.52
C ASP A 531 22.28 8.37 50.38
N GLY A 532 22.48 7.86 49.15
CA GLY A 532 23.33 6.71 48.85
C GLY A 532 24.81 6.87 49.20
N LEU A 533 25.64 5.90 48.80
CA LEU A 533 27.06 5.79 49.19
C LEU A 533 28.01 6.87 48.62
N GLY A 534 27.51 7.99 48.08
CA GLY A 534 28.32 9.10 47.57
C GLY A 534 29.19 9.78 48.63
N THR A 535 28.90 9.58 49.93
CA THR A 535 29.75 9.98 51.06
C THR A 535 30.07 8.78 51.95
N SER A 536 31.21 8.84 52.65
CA SER A 536 31.62 7.78 53.57
C SER A 536 30.59 7.58 54.67
N ARG A 537 30.04 6.36 54.75
CA ARG A 537 28.99 5.99 55.68
C ARG A 537 29.35 4.72 56.44
N ARG A 538 29.09 4.71 57.74
CA ARG A 538 29.29 3.53 58.58
C ARG A 538 28.29 2.43 58.21
N VAL A 539 28.80 1.23 57.94
CA VAL A 539 28.01 0.05 57.52
C VAL A 539 28.00 -1.05 58.58
N VAL A 540 29.06 -1.18 59.37
CA VAL A 540 29.15 -2.17 60.45
C VAL A 540 29.87 -1.56 61.66
N THR A 541 29.40 -1.88 62.86
CA THR A 541 30.14 -1.66 64.11
C THR A 541 30.37 -3.01 64.78
N ALA A 542 31.60 -3.32 65.17
CA ALA A 542 31.90 -4.45 66.04
C ALA A 542 32.23 -3.93 67.43
N THR A 543 31.47 -4.37 68.44
CA THR A 543 31.76 -4.13 69.86
C THR A 543 32.58 -5.29 70.40
N GLY A 544 33.69 -5.01 71.10
CA GLY A 544 34.48 -6.04 71.79
C GLY A 544 33.64 -6.82 72.80
N GLY A 545 33.89 -8.13 72.93
CA GLY A 545 33.32 -8.95 74.00
C GLY A 545 34.05 -8.73 75.32
N THR A 546 33.40 -8.92 76.47
CA THR A 546 33.94 -8.57 77.81
C THR A 546 34.89 -9.62 78.40
N GLY A 547 35.80 -10.19 77.60
CA GLY A 547 36.59 -11.38 77.98
C GLY A 547 38.10 -11.14 77.99
N THR A 548 38.78 -11.50 79.08
CA THR A 548 40.22 -11.26 79.32
C THR A 548 41.19 -12.17 78.51
N GLY A 549 40.86 -12.55 77.28
CA GLY A 549 41.70 -13.38 76.40
C GLY A 549 41.92 -12.73 75.03
N SER A 550 43.01 -13.05 74.33
CA SER A 550 43.24 -12.65 72.93
C SER A 550 42.07 -13.11 72.06
N ALA A 551 41.16 -12.20 71.77
CA ALA A 551 39.97 -12.46 70.99
C ALA A 551 40.28 -12.16 69.51
N THR A 552 40.40 -13.21 68.69
CA THR A 552 40.39 -13.04 67.23
C THR A 552 38.95 -12.94 66.75
N GLY A 553 38.50 -11.73 66.41
CA GLY A 553 37.19 -11.47 65.82
C GLY A 553 37.24 -11.61 64.31
N THR A 554 36.43 -12.50 63.73
CA THR A 554 36.36 -12.68 62.27
C THR A 554 34.92 -12.54 61.80
N THR A 555 34.69 -11.73 60.76
CA THR A 555 33.36 -11.56 60.16
C THR A 555 33.44 -11.35 58.66
N PHE A 556 32.35 -11.65 57.96
CA PHE A 556 32.13 -11.20 56.60
C PHE A 556 31.19 -9.99 56.58
N VAL A 557 31.62 -8.92 55.93
CA VAL A 557 30.79 -7.76 55.57
C VAL A 557 30.34 -7.91 54.12
N GLY A 558 29.04 -8.03 53.89
CA GLY A 558 28.41 -8.07 52.58
C GLY A 558 27.21 -7.13 52.52
N GLY A 559 26.36 -7.30 51.51
CA GLY A 559 25.11 -6.56 51.43
C GLY A 559 24.47 -6.58 50.05
N ALA A 560 23.17 -6.31 50.00
CA ALA A 560 22.48 -6.08 48.73
C ALA A 560 22.71 -4.64 48.26
N LEU A 561 22.91 -4.46 46.97
CA LEU A 561 23.04 -3.18 46.30
C LEU A 561 21.79 -2.89 45.48
N THR A 562 21.43 -1.61 45.39
CA THR A 562 20.35 -1.14 44.51
C THR A 562 20.79 0.17 43.85
N LEU A 563 20.91 0.17 42.53
CA LEU A 563 21.27 1.33 41.73
C LEU A 563 20.04 1.88 41.01
N ASN A 564 19.76 3.17 41.21
CA ASN A 564 18.71 3.89 40.49
C ASN A 564 19.29 4.70 39.33
N ILE A 565 18.97 4.33 38.09
CA ILE A 565 19.53 4.93 36.88
C ILE A 565 18.49 5.86 36.24
N PRO A 566 18.72 7.18 36.15
CA PRO A 566 17.83 8.10 35.45
C PRO A 566 17.56 7.67 33.99
N THR A 567 16.30 7.72 33.54
CA THR A 567 15.90 7.34 32.17
C THR A 567 16.43 8.28 31.08
N VAL A 568 16.90 9.46 31.48
CA VAL A 568 17.45 10.51 30.60
C VAL A 568 18.93 10.33 30.26
N ASN A 569 19.59 9.32 30.82
CA ASN A 569 21.03 9.12 30.65
C ASN A 569 21.38 8.39 29.35
N VAL A 570 22.57 8.69 28.81
CA VAL A 570 23.10 8.06 27.61
C VAL A 570 23.46 6.60 27.89
N ALA A 571 22.97 5.69 27.04
CA ALA A 571 23.35 4.28 27.10
C ALA A 571 24.88 4.15 26.98
N GLY A 572 25.51 3.46 27.93
CA GLY A 572 26.96 3.37 27.99
C GLY A 572 27.45 2.53 29.16
N SER A 573 28.76 2.30 29.18
CA SER A 573 29.43 1.64 30.31
C SER A 573 29.84 2.67 31.36
N TYR A 574 29.53 2.38 32.62
CA TYR A 574 29.88 3.24 33.75
C TYR A 574 30.63 2.41 34.81
N ALA A 575 31.67 2.98 35.40
CA ALA A 575 32.46 2.35 36.46
C ALA A 575 32.54 3.27 37.69
N ALA A 576 32.59 2.67 38.89
CA ALA A 576 32.74 3.39 40.15
C ALA A 576 33.44 2.50 41.18
N THR A 577 34.33 3.09 41.96
CA THR A 577 35.07 2.39 43.00
C THR A 577 34.32 2.42 44.32
N LEU A 578 33.97 1.24 44.86
CA LEU A 578 33.53 1.09 46.25
C LEU A 578 34.76 0.94 47.16
N THR A 579 34.95 1.91 48.05
CA THR A 579 35.98 1.89 49.09
C THR A 579 35.37 1.48 50.41
N VAL A 580 35.90 0.41 51.02
CA VAL A 580 35.57 0.00 52.40
C VAL A 580 36.77 0.29 53.29
N THR A 581 36.57 1.11 54.31
CA THR A 581 37.59 1.49 55.29
C THR A 581 37.24 0.89 56.64
N VAL A 582 38.14 0.05 57.17
CA VAL A 582 38.04 -0.51 58.52
C VAL A 582 38.94 0.30 59.44
N ILE A 583 38.40 0.77 60.57
CA ILE A 583 39.08 1.61 61.58
C ILE A 583 38.97 0.96 62.95
#